data_AF-Q1JX90-F1
#
_entry.id   AF-Q1JX90-F1
#
_cell.length_a   1.000
_cell.length_b   1.000
_cell.length_c   1.000
_cell.angle_alpha   90.00
_cell.angle_beta   90.00
_cell.angle_gamma   90.00
#
_symmetry.space_group_name_H-M   'P 1'
#
loop_
_entity.id
_entity.type
_entity.pdbx_description
1 polymer ?
#
loop_
_entity_poly.entity_id
_entity_poly.type
_entity_poly.pdbx_seq_one_letter_code
_entity_poly.pdbx_strand_id
1 'polypeptide(L)'
;MMTETTSSMIILLSVALFSNIPLGYLRQGVAKRSALWMLYIHLSIPFLFTLRHHYGFSWRVIPFTLSCAVIGQLVGGRLRKRADRV
;
A
#
# COMPACT_ATOMS: atom_id res chain seq x y z
N MET A 1 -3.25 -2.74 -27.61
CA MET A 1 -2.04 -2.08 -27.07
C MET A 1 -2.35 -1.05 -25.97
N MET A 2 -3.32 -0.12 -26.14
CA MET A 2 -3.69 0.86 -25.08
C MET A 2 -4.59 0.31 -23.96
N THR A 3 -5.41 -0.71 -24.26
CA THR A 3 -6.30 -1.36 -23.28
C THR A 3 -5.51 -2.18 -22.26
N GLU A 4 -4.53 -2.95 -22.72
CA GLU A 4 -3.69 -3.83 -21.88
C GLU A 4 -2.94 -3.05 -20.80
N THR A 5 -2.33 -1.92 -21.19
CA THR A 5 -1.58 -1.05 -20.28
C THR A 5 -2.49 -0.36 -19.25
N THR A 6 -3.67 0.08 -19.68
CA THR A 6 -4.66 0.69 -18.78
C THR A 6 -5.13 -0.32 -17.72
N SER A 7 -5.43 -1.56 -18.13
CA SER A 7 -5.82 -2.64 -17.21
C SER A 7 -4.72 -2.95 -16.20
N SER A 8 -3.46 -3.06 -16.63
CA SER A 8 -2.33 -3.29 -15.72
C SER A 8 -2.13 -2.15 -14.72
N MET A 9 -2.38 -0.89 -15.12
CA MET A 9 -2.29 0.27 -14.21
C MET A 9 -3.38 0.24 -13.15
N ILE A 10 -4.63 -0.06 -13.54
CA ILE A 10 -5.74 -0.18 -12.60
C ILE A 10 -5.47 -1.31 -11.60
N ILE A 11 -4.97 -2.46 -12.06
CA ILE A 11 -4.60 -3.59 -11.20
C ILE A 11 -3.51 -3.16 -10.23
N LEU A 12 -2.43 -2.51 -10.70
CA LEU A 12 -1.33 -2.04 -9.86
C LEU A 12 -1.82 -1.08 -8.76
N LEU A 13 -2.64 -0.08 -9.11
CA LEU A 13 -3.15 0.90 -8.16
C LEU A 13 -4.14 0.27 -7.18
N SER A 14 -4.99 -0.65 -7.65
CA SER A 14 -5.93 -1.37 -6.79
C SER A 14 -5.17 -2.23 -5.80
N VAL A 15 -4.20 -3.04 -6.25
CA VAL A 15 -3.35 -3.85 -5.39
C VAL A 15 -2.59 -2.96 -4.41
N ALA A 16 -2.05 -1.83 -4.84
CA ALA A 16 -1.38 -0.88 -3.97
C ALA A 16 -2.31 -0.38 -2.85
N LEU A 17 -3.54 0.01 -3.18
CA LEU A 17 -4.51 0.48 -2.19
C LEU A 17 -4.94 -0.66 -1.24
N PHE A 18 -5.43 -1.76 -1.79
CA PHE A 18 -6.02 -2.86 -1.01
C PHE A 18 -4.99 -3.59 -0.15
N SER A 19 -3.75 -3.76 -0.61
CA SER A 19 -2.68 -4.34 0.22
C SER A 19 -2.26 -3.42 1.37
N ASN A 20 -2.34 -2.10 1.18
CA ASN A 20 -1.93 -1.14 2.21
C ASN A 20 -2.98 -0.89 3.29
N ILE A 21 -4.25 -1.22 3.05
CA ILE A 21 -5.31 -1.18 4.08
C ILE A 21 -5.01 -2.11 5.27
N PRO A 22 -4.82 -3.43 5.09
CA PRO A 22 -4.51 -4.33 6.20
C PRO A 22 -3.15 -4.00 6.83
N LEU A 23 -2.15 -3.59 6.05
CA LEU A 23 -0.86 -3.12 6.60
C LEU A 23 -1.04 -1.90 7.52
N GLY A 24 -1.88 -0.94 7.12
CA GLY A 24 -2.23 0.22 7.94
C GLY A 24 -2.94 -0.15 9.25
N TYR A 25 -3.86 -1.12 9.17
CA TYR A 25 -4.62 -1.62 10.32
C TYR A 25 -3.72 -2.35 11.33
N LEU A 26 -2.85 -3.24 10.84
CA LEU A 26 -1.88 -3.97 11.66
C LEU A 26 -0.86 -3.03 12.29
N ARG A 27 -0.36 -2.06 11.51
CA ARG A 27 0.61 -1.06 11.99
C ARG A 27 0.09 -0.23 13.17
N GLN A 28 -1.20 0.11 13.21
CA GLN A 28 -1.75 0.86 14.34
C GLN A 28 -1.93 0.00 15.60
N GLY A 29 -2.05 -1.32 15.47
CA GLY A 29 -2.20 -2.24 16.60
C GLY A 29 -0.90 -2.64 17.29
N VAL A 30 0.26 -2.16 16.80
CA VAL A 30 1.58 -2.48 17.36
C VAL A 30 2.26 -1.23 17.92
N ALA A 31 3.14 -1.42 18.90
CA ALA A 31 3.90 -0.33 19.51
C ALA A 31 4.71 0.45 18.47
N LYS A 32 4.57 1.78 18.47
CA LYS A 32 5.34 2.67 17.59
C LYS A 32 6.83 2.46 17.86
N ARG A 33 7.64 2.42 16.78
CA ARG A 33 9.10 2.13 16.80
C ARG A 33 9.50 0.68 17.14
N SER A 34 8.56 -0.25 17.25
CA SER A 34 8.88 -1.68 17.28
C SER A 34 9.41 -2.15 15.91
N ALA A 35 10.21 -3.23 15.90
CA ALA A 35 10.64 -3.89 14.68
C ALA A 35 9.44 -4.27 13.77
N LEU A 36 8.32 -4.71 14.36
CA LEU A 36 7.11 -5.06 13.61
C LEU A 36 6.45 -3.83 12.96
N TRP A 37 6.43 -2.69 13.68
CA TRP A 37 5.91 -1.44 13.15
C TRP A 37 6.72 -0.96 11.95
N MET A 38 8.06 -1.08 12.04
CA MET A 38 8.96 -0.74 10.95
C MET A 38 8.78 -1.68 9.75
N LEU A 39 8.60 -2.99 10.01
CA LEU A 39 8.31 -3.98 8.99
C LEU A 39 7.03 -3.62 8.21
N TYR A 40 5.93 -3.26 8.87
CA TYR A 40 4.68 -2.93 8.17
C TYR A 40 4.77 -1.68 7.28
N ILE A 41 5.62 -0.71 7.64
CA ILE A 41 5.86 0.45 6.79
C ILE A 41 6.73 0.07 5.60
N HIS A 42 7.84 -0.62 5.87
CA HIS A 42 8.80 -0.94 4.83
C HIS A 42 8.25 -1.98 3.87
N LEU A 43 7.49 -3.00 4.31
CA LEU A 43 6.97 -4.09 3.47
C LEU A 43 6.20 -3.59 2.25
N SER A 44 5.51 -2.45 2.36
CA SER A 44 4.82 -1.82 1.25
C SER A 44 5.75 -1.43 0.11
N ILE A 45 6.97 -0.95 0.41
CA ILE A 45 7.93 -0.46 -0.59
C ILE A 45 8.50 -1.60 -1.46
N PRO A 46 9.08 -2.69 -0.92
CA PRO A 46 9.50 -3.86 -1.71
C PRO A 46 8.34 -4.48 -2.47
N PHE A 47 7.16 -4.58 -1.85
CA PHE A 47 5.99 -5.17 -2.49
C PHE A 47 5.55 -4.37 -3.74
N LEU A 48 5.49 -3.05 -3.65
CA LEU A 48 5.16 -2.21 -4.80
C LEU A 48 6.28 -2.19 -5.83
N PHE A 49 7.54 -2.29 -5.40
CA PHE A 49 8.69 -2.37 -6.28
C PHE A 49 8.67 -3.64 -7.14
N THR A 50 8.42 -4.81 -6.56
CA THR A 50 8.36 -6.08 -7.31
C THR A 50 7.20 -6.09 -8.30
N LEU A 51 6.02 -5.61 -7.90
CA LEU A 51 4.86 -5.50 -8.79
C LEU A 51 5.15 -4.55 -9.97
N ARG A 52 5.73 -3.39 -9.67
CA ARG A 52 6.07 -2.40 -10.70
C ARG A 52 7.11 -2.96 -11.69
N HIS A 53 8.11 -3.68 -11.20
CA HIS A 53 9.13 -4.32 -12.05
C HIS A 53 8.52 -5.40 -12.94
N HIS A 54 7.61 -6.23 -12.40
CA HIS A 54 6.92 -7.28 -13.15
C HIS A 54 6.11 -6.73 -14.33
N TYR A 55 5.42 -5.59 -14.15
CA TYR A 55 4.66 -4.93 -15.22
C TYR A 55 5.50 -3.96 -16.09
N GLY A 56 6.80 -3.79 -15.82
CA GLY A 56 7.67 -2.91 -16.61
C GLY A 56 7.34 -1.41 -16.53
N PHE A 57 6.69 -0.95 -15.46
CA PHE A 57 6.23 0.44 -15.38
C PHE A 57 7.37 1.45 -15.13
N SER A 58 7.25 2.61 -15.78
CA SER A 58 8.13 3.77 -15.59
C SER A 58 8.06 4.36 -14.16
N TRP A 59 9.12 5.06 -13.76
CA TRP A 59 9.26 5.84 -12.53
C TRP A 59 8.16 6.89 -12.34
N ARG A 60 7.51 7.33 -13.43
CA ARG A 60 6.36 8.25 -13.40
C ARG A 60 5.15 7.70 -12.64
N VAL A 61 5.05 6.38 -12.48
CA VAL A 61 3.92 5.73 -11.79
C VAL A 61 4.12 5.66 -10.27
N ILE A 62 5.36 5.86 -9.78
CA ILE A 62 5.69 5.79 -8.35
C ILE A 62 4.88 6.77 -7.49
N PRO A 63 4.69 8.05 -7.86
CA PRO A 63 3.88 8.97 -7.05
C PRO A 63 2.44 8.51 -6.90
N PHE A 64 1.87 7.88 -7.93
CA PHE A 64 0.49 7.36 -7.90
C PHE A 64 0.37 6.14 -6.99
N THR A 65 1.26 5.14 -7.14
CA THR A 65 1.25 3.96 -6.27
C THR A 65 1.56 4.31 -4.83
N LEU A 66 2.49 5.24 -4.59
CA LEU A 66 2.81 5.74 -3.25
C LEU A 66 1.61 6.47 -2.63
N SER A 67 0.90 7.28 -3.40
CA SER A 67 -0.32 7.96 -2.93
C SER A 67 -1.39 6.94 -2.53
N CYS A 68 -1.64 5.92 -3.35
CA CYS A 68 -2.55 4.81 -3.02
C CYS A 68 -2.10 4.06 -1.76
N ALA A 69 -0.79 3.80 -1.61
CA ALA A 69 -0.25 3.13 -0.44
C ALA A 69 -0.46 3.94 0.85
N VAL A 70 -0.16 5.25 0.80
CA VAL A 70 -0.37 6.15 1.94
C VAL A 70 -1.86 6.23 2.30
N ILE A 71 -2.74 6.39 1.31
CA ILE A 71 -4.20 6.40 1.53
C ILE A 71 -4.63 5.08 2.17
N GLY A 72 -4.21 3.94 1.65
CA GLY A 72 -4.51 2.61 2.20
C GLY A 72 -4.07 2.50 3.66
N GLN A 73 -2.84 2.92 3.99
CA GLN A 73 -2.34 2.88 5.36
C GLN A 73 -3.10 3.80 6.31
N LEU A 74 -3.52 4.98 5.85
CA LEU A 74 -4.32 5.92 6.63
C LEU A 74 -5.72 5.37 6.89
N VAL A 75 -6.38 4.82 5.86
CA VAL A 75 -7.70 4.19 5.97
C VAL A 75 -7.65 3.01 6.92
N GLY A 76 -6.71 2.08 6.72
CA GLY A 76 -6.50 0.93 7.61
C GLY A 76 -6.25 1.36 9.05
N GLY A 77 -5.44 2.41 9.25
CA GLY A 77 -5.17 2.92 10.58
C GLY A 77 -6.37 3.61 11.23
N ARG A 78 -7.21 4.30 10.45
CA ARG A 78 -8.48 4.88 10.94
C ARG A 78 -9.47 3.78 11.34
N LEU A 79 -9.54 2.69 10.59
CA LEU A 79 -10.39 1.53 10.90
C LEU A 79 -9.99 0.89 12.23
N ARG A 80 -8.69 0.66 12.46
CA ARG A 80 -8.19 0.16 13.75
C ARG A 80 -8.56 1.08 14.90
N LYS A 81 -8.29 2.38 14.77
CA LYS A 81 -8.65 3.38 15.80
C LYS A 81 -10.14 3.46 16.11
N ARG A 82 -11.02 3.15 15.14
CA ARG A 82 -12.46 3.07 15.36
C ARG A 82 -12.82 1.78 16.10
N ALA A 83 -12.23 0.65 15.70
CA ALA A 83 -12.45 -0.64 16.36
C ALA A 83 -11.98 -0.62 17.83
N ASP A 84 -10.85 0.03 18.13
CA ASP A 84 -10.33 0.12 19.51
C ASP A 84 -11.14 1.08 20.42
N ARG A 85 -12.09 1.86 19.85
CA ARG A 85 -12.96 2.79 20.60
C ARG A 85 -14.33 2.20 20.95
N VAL A 86 -14.68 1.05 20.37
CA VAL A 86 -15.93 0.31 20.63
C VAL A 86 -15.63 -0.78 21.65
#